data_AF-A0A5S6QRV5-F1
#
_entry.id   AF-A0A5S6QRV5-F1
#
_cell.length_a   1.000
_cell.length_b   1.000
_cell.length_c   1.000
_cell.angle_alpha   90.00
_cell.angle_beta   90.00
_cell.angle_gamma   90.00
#
_symmetry.space_group_name_H-M   'P 1'
#
loop_
_entity.id
_entity.type
_entity.pdbx_description
1 polymer ?
#
loop_
_entity_poly.entity_id
_entity_poly.type
_entity_poly.pdbx_seq_one_letter_code
_entity_poly.pdbx_strand_id
1 'polypeptide(L)'
;MSRNQLPRIRRAYCTAFGAHSVSERTVRRWYRKYEQGDESLESEPRGRPESRVDTDTLKELVEADPSLTVRELAADLNLAHPTVHSHLRRIGKVKKLEKWVPHELTEKQELTRQQMASSVLVRNEVEPFLDRIVTCDEKWIFCDNRKRSGQWLDADARPCQVAKPNI
;
A
#
# COMPACT_ATOMS: atom_id res chain seq x y z
N MET A 1 45.84 -19.19 1.09
CA MET A 1 45.72 -20.59 1.57
C MET A 1 45.52 -21.52 0.36
N SER A 2 45.89 -22.79 0.46
CA SER A 2 46.34 -23.66 -0.66
C SER A 2 45.25 -24.22 -1.59
N ARG A 3 45.55 -24.31 -2.91
CA ARG A 3 44.74 -24.88 -4.03
C ARG A 3 44.24 -26.34 -3.83
N ASN A 4 44.49 -26.98 -2.69
CA ASN A 4 44.33 -28.43 -2.47
C ASN A 4 43.11 -28.85 -1.61
N GLN A 5 42.22 -27.94 -1.19
CA GLN A 5 41.06 -28.30 -0.35
C GLN A 5 39.80 -28.70 -1.14
N LEU A 6 39.66 -28.26 -2.39
CA LEU A 6 38.50 -28.52 -3.25
C LEU A 6 38.14 -30.01 -3.44
N PRO A 7 39.10 -30.94 -3.68
CA PRO A 7 38.80 -32.36 -3.83
C PRO A 7 38.27 -32.99 -2.53
N ARG A 8 38.72 -32.51 -1.36
CA ARG A 8 38.27 -32.99 -0.05
C ARG A 8 36.84 -32.53 0.25
N ILE A 9 36.56 -31.26 0.00
CA ILE A 9 35.22 -30.67 0.16
C ILE A 9 34.22 -31.40 -0.73
N ARG A 10 34.55 -31.59 -2.02
CA ARG A 10 33.68 -32.31 -2.96
C ARG A 10 33.37 -33.73 -2.49
N ARG A 11 34.39 -34.49 -2.05
CA ARG A 11 34.19 -35.87 -1.56
C ARG A 11 33.25 -35.89 -0.36
N ALA A 12 33.44 -34.99 0.61
CA ALA A 12 32.56 -34.89 1.77
C ALA A 12 31.10 -34.59 1.38
N TYR A 13 30.88 -33.66 0.43
CA TYR A 13 29.53 -33.36 -0.08
C TYR A 13 28.91 -34.55 -0.81
N CYS A 14 29.65 -35.23 -1.69
CA CYS A 14 29.14 -36.40 -2.41
C CYS A 14 28.83 -37.57 -1.46
N THR A 15 29.62 -37.77 -0.40
CA THR A 15 29.36 -38.78 0.62
C THR A 15 28.11 -38.45 1.44
N ALA A 16 27.89 -37.18 1.77
CA ALA A 16 26.74 -36.76 2.58
C ALA A 16 25.42 -36.73 1.81
N PHE A 17 25.42 -36.30 0.54
CA PHE A 17 24.20 -36.03 -0.24
C PHE A 17 23.96 -36.97 -1.42
N GLY A 18 24.91 -37.87 -1.73
CA GLY A 18 24.77 -38.90 -2.76
C GLY A 18 24.31 -38.34 -4.11
N ALA A 19 23.19 -38.86 -4.63
CA ALA A 19 22.60 -38.47 -5.90
C ALA A 19 22.08 -37.00 -5.93
N HIS A 20 21.86 -36.37 -4.78
CA HIS A 20 21.44 -34.97 -4.67
C HIS A 20 22.62 -34.01 -4.45
N SER A 21 23.86 -34.47 -4.64
CA SER A 21 25.05 -33.64 -4.52
C SER A 21 25.09 -32.52 -5.57
N VAL A 22 25.59 -31.36 -5.17
CA VAL A 22 25.88 -30.25 -6.08
C VAL A 22 27.01 -30.60 -7.06
N SER A 23 26.97 -30.01 -8.25
CA SER A 23 28.00 -30.23 -9.28
C SER A 23 29.37 -29.70 -8.85
N GLU A 24 30.44 -30.30 -9.37
CA GLU A 24 31.81 -29.80 -9.13
C GLU A 24 31.98 -28.32 -9.53
N ARG A 25 31.30 -27.88 -10.60
CA ARG A 25 31.29 -26.48 -11.04
C ARG A 25 30.68 -25.56 -9.97
N THR A 26 29.61 -26.01 -9.32
CA THR A 26 28.94 -25.29 -8.22
C THR A 26 29.86 -25.17 -7.01
N VAL A 27 30.51 -26.28 -6.59
CA VAL A 27 31.46 -26.28 -5.46
C VAL A 27 32.63 -25.34 -5.72
N ARG A 28 33.22 -25.37 -6.93
CA ARG A 28 34.32 -24.46 -7.30
C ARG A 28 33.88 -22.99 -7.31
N ARG A 29 32.66 -22.70 -7.77
CA ARG A 29 32.10 -21.33 -7.76
C ARG A 29 31.96 -20.81 -6.33
N TRP A 30 31.37 -21.60 -5.44
CA TRP A 30 31.19 -21.23 -4.03
C TRP A 30 32.52 -21.08 -3.29
N TYR A 31 33.45 -22.01 -3.50
CA TYR A 31 34.79 -21.91 -2.91
C TYR A 31 35.54 -20.65 -3.37
N ARG A 32 35.39 -20.25 -4.64
CA ARG A 32 35.95 -18.99 -5.14
C ARG A 32 35.29 -17.77 -4.50
N LYS A 33 33.95 -17.78 -4.32
CA LYS A 33 33.20 -16.72 -3.63
C LYS A 33 33.73 -16.56 -2.19
N TYR A 34 33.92 -17.69 -1.51
CA TYR A 34 34.51 -17.74 -0.16
C TYR A 34 35.96 -17.24 -0.09
N GLU A 35 36.84 -17.64 -1.02
CA GLU A 35 38.23 -17.13 -1.09
C GLU A 35 38.29 -15.62 -1.36
N GLN A 36 37.25 -15.05 -1.98
CA GLN A 36 37.12 -13.61 -2.22
C GLN A 36 36.54 -12.85 -1.02
N GLY A 37 36.32 -13.52 0.11
CA GLY A 37 35.79 -12.94 1.34
C GLY A 37 34.27 -12.78 1.36
N ASP A 38 33.57 -13.32 0.37
CA ASP A 38 32.12 -13.29 0.29
C ASP A 38 31.54 -14.60 0.87
N GLU A 39 31.13 -14.50 2.13
CA GLU A 39 30.51 -15.59 2.89
C GLU A 39 28.97 -15.57 2.77
N SER A 40 28.39 -14.71 1.92
CA SER A 40 26.94 -14.58 1.76
C SER A 40 26.34 -15.83 1.11
N LEU A 41 25.45 -16.49 1.85
CA LEU A 41 24.64 -17.61 1.39
C LEU A 41 23.43 -17.15 0.55
N GLU A 42 23.15 -15.85 0.50
CA GLU A 42 22.05 -15.30 -0.26
C GLU A 42 22.31 -15.42 -1.77
N SER A 43 21.24 -15.65 -2.52
CA SER A 43 21.32 -15.59 -3.97
C SER A 43 21.59 -14.16 -4.41
N GLU A 44 22.57 -13.98 -5.29
CA GLU A 44 22.77 -12.71 -5.98
C GLU A 44 21.45 -12.26 -6.65
N PRO A 45 21.20 -10.93 -6.72
CA PRO A 45 20.06 -10.40 -7.44
C PRO A 45 20.00 -11.00 -8.84
N ARG A 46 18.96 -11.81 -9.10
CA ARG A 46 18.76 -12.36 -10.44
C ARG A 46 18.24 -11.22 -11.30
N GLY A 47 18.94 -10.92 -12.39
CA GLY A 47 18.54 -9.87 -13.32
C GLY A 47 17.14 -10.15 -13.86
N ARG A 48 16.15 -9.44 -13.34
CA ARG A 48 14.84 -9.31 -13.97
C ARG A 48 14.96 -8.11 -14.91
N PRO A 49 14.49 -8.19 -16.17
CA PRO A 49 14.42 -7.02 -17.02
C PRO A 49 13.69 -5.90 -16.27
N GLU A 50 14.33 -4.75 -16.13
CA GLU A 50 13.66 -3.57 -15.62
C GLU A 50 12.47 -3.27 -16.54
N SER A 51 11.29 -3.12 -15.95
CA SER A 51 10.13 -2.65 -16.67
C SER A 51 10.48 -1.27 -17.25
N ARG A 52 10.60 -1.14 -18.58
CA ARG A 52 10.79 0.13 -19.31
C ARG A 52 9.58 1.08 -19.20
N VAL A 53 8.78 0.94 -18.15
CA VAL A 53 7.66 1.81 -17.85
C VAL A 53 8.24 2.99 -17.09
N ASP A 54 8.17 4.14 -17.74
CA ASP A 54 8.51 5.41 -17.14
C ASP A 54 7.63 5.62 -15.89
N THR A 55 8.29 5.61 -14.75
CA THR A 55 7.62 5.66 -13.44
C THR A 55 7.37 7.11 -13.03
N ASP A 56 8.14 8.03 -13.60
CA ASP A 56 8.02 9.46 -13.31
C ASP A 56 6.77 10.01 -13.99
N THR A 57 6.50 9.65 -15.25
CA THR A 57 5.24 10.02 -15.94
C THR A 57 3.99 9.49 -15.24
N LEU A 58 3.99 8.22 -14.79
CA LEU A 58 2.86 7.69 -14.02
C LEU A 58 2.66 8.44 -12.71
N LYS A 59 3.76 8.85 -12.05
CA LYS A 59 3.69 9.59 -10.80
C LYS A 59 3.14 11.00 -11.03
N GLU A 60 3.59 11.70 -12.06
CA GLU A 60 3.12 13.03 -12.45
C GLU A 60 1.61 13.02 -12.77
N LEU A 61 1.13 12.04 -13.55
CA LEU A 61 -0.30 11.91 -13.86
C LEU A 61 -1.16 11.73 -12.60
N VAL A 62 -0.73 10.85 -11.70
CA VAL A 62 -1.46 10.57 -10.44
C VAL A 62 -1.41 11.75 -9.48
N GLU A 63 -0.38 12.59 -9.53
CA GLU A 63 -0.27 13.80 -8.69
C GLU A 63 -1.05 14.97 -9.27
N ALA A 64 -1.18 15.06 -10.60
CA ALA A 64 -2.03 16.03 -11.27
C ALA A 64 -3.52 15.74 -11.04
N ASP A 65 -3.92 14.46 -11.14
CA ASP A 65 -5.30 14.04 -10.85
C ASP A 65 -5.33 12.69 -10.08
N PRO A 66 -5.44 12.75 -8.74
CA PRO A 66 -5.53 11.56 -7.90
C PRO A 66 -6.83 10.73 -8.07
N SER A 67 -7.84 11.25 -8.79
CA SER A 67 -9.13 10.60 -8.97
C SER A 67 -9.14 9.58 -10.12
N LEU A 68 -8.12 9.63 -11.00
CA LEU A 68 -7.98 8.74 -12.14
C LEU A 68 -8.00 7.25 -11.75
N THR A 69 -8.73 6.47 -12.53
CA THR A 69 -8.78 5.03 -12.38
C THR A 69 -7.57 4.37 -13.02
N VAL A 70 -7.25 3.16 -12.56
CA VAL A 70 -6.18 2.33 -13.17
C VAL A 70 -6.46 2.07 -14.66
N ARG A 71 -7.73 2.04 -15.09
CA ARG A 71 -8.10 1.83 -16.49
C ARG A 71 -7.84 3.07 -17.35
N GLU A 72 -8.14 4.25 -16.86
CA GLU A 72 -7.83 5.52 -17.54
C GLU A 72 -6.32 5.68 -17.66
N LEU A 73 -5.58 5.50 -16.56
CA LEU A 73 -4.11 5.55 -16.58
C LEU A 73 -3.49 4.51 -17.53
N ALA A 74 -4.09 3.32 -17.64
CA ALA A 74 -3.65 2.29 -18.58
C ALA A 74 -3.90 2.69 -20.04
N ALA A 75 -5.03 3.35 -20.32
CA ALA A 75 -5.33 3.87 -21.65
C ALA A 75 -4.39 5.03 -22.02
N ASP A 76 -4.19 5.99 -21.12
CA ASP A 76 -3.36 7.18 -21.35
C ASP A 76 -1.89 6.83 -21.58
N LEU A 77 -1.37 5.86 -20.81
CA LEU A 77 0.01 5.40 -20.94
C LEU A 77 0.19 4.29 -21.98
N ASN A 78 -0.90 3.82 -22.61
CA ASN A 78 -0.92 2.66 -23.50
C ASN A 78 -0.24 1.43 -22.88
N LEU A 79 -0.57 1.16 -21.61
CA LEU A 79 -0.03 0.06 -20.82
C LEU A 79 -1.12 -0.94 -20.46
N ALA A 80 -0.74 -2.18 -20.19
CA ALA A 80 -1.67 -3.15 -19.65
C ALA A 80 -2.09 -2.76 -18.21
N HIS A 81 -3.38 -2.87 -17.91
CA HIS A 81 -3.95 -2.64 -16.56
C HIS A 81 -3.14 -3.28 -15.40
N PRO A 82 -2.74 -4.57 -15.44
CA PRO A 82 -1.96 -5.17 -14.36
C PRO A 82 -0.57 -4.53 -14.17
N THR A 83 0.02 -4.00 -15.25
CA THR A 83 1.28 -3.26 -15.20
C THR A 83 1.09 -1.97 -14.43
N VAL A 84 0.11 -1.13 -14.81
CA VAL A 84 -0.18 0.13 -14.10
C VAL A 84 -0.51 -0.13 -12.63
N HIS A 85 -1.37 -1.10 -12.33
CA HIS A 85 -1.70 -1.46 -10.94
C HIS A 85 -0.47 -1.87 -10.12
N SER A 86 0.43 -2.68 -10.69
CA SER A 86 1.67 -3.10 -10.01
C SER A 86 2.63 -1.93 -9.79
N HIS A 87 2.73 -1.04 -10.77
CA HIS A 87 3.57 0.15 -10.69
C HIS A 87 3.06 1.15 -9.65
N LEU A 88 1.75 1.42 -9.60
CA LEU A 88 1.13 2.25 -8.57
C LEU A 88 1.48 1.76 -7.16
N ARG A 89 1.43 0.44 -6.93
CA ARG A 89 1.85 -0.15 -5.64
C ARG A 89 3.33 0.06 -5.35
N ARG A 90 4.20 -0.08 -6.37
CA ARG A 90 5.64 0.13 -6.24
C ARG A 90 5.98 1.57 -5.85
N ILE A 91 5.25 2.56 -6.36
CA ILE A 91 5.39 3.98 -5.98
C ILE A 91 4.62 4.35 -4.70
N GLY A 92 4.04 3.37 -3.99
CA GLY A 92 3.35 3.58 -2.72
C GLY A 92 1.97 4.22 -2.83
N LYS A 93 1.38 4.33 -4.03
CA LYS A 93 0.03 4.85 -4.21
C LYS A 93 -0.99 3.74 -3.93
N VAL A 94 -2.00 4.06 -3.13
CA VAL A 94 -3.09 3.15 -2.74
C VAL A 94 -4.43 3.84 -2.94
N LYS A 95 -5.43 3.09 -3.40
CA LYS A 95 -6.78 3.62 -3.54
C LYS A 95 -7.41 3.86 -2.17
N LYS A 96 -7.82 5.10 -1.91
CA LYS A 96 -8.59 5.49 -0.72
C LYS A 96 -9.92 6.07 -1.17
N LEU A 97 -10.95 5.91 -0.34
CA LEU A 97 -12.21 6.60 -0.55
C LEU A 97 -12.07 8.05 -0.11
N GLU A 98 -12.74 8.95 -0.83
CA GLU A 98 -12.84 10.35 -0.45
C GLU A 98 -13.53 10.49 0.91
N LYS A 99 -13.13 11.54 1.64
CA LYS A 99 -13.73 11.86 2.93
C LYS A 99 -14.87 12.84 2.68
N TRP A 100 -16.09 12.45 3.08
CA TRP A 100 -17.21 13.37 3.14
C TRP A 100 -16.93 14.48 4.15
N VAL A 101 -17.00 15.73 3.69
CA VAL A 101 -16.97 16.93 4.53
C VAL A 101 -18.37 17.53 4.59
N PRO A 102 -18.80 18.13 5.71
CA PRO A 102 -20.15 18.67 5.84
C PRO A 102 -20.47 19.75 4.81
N HIS A 103 -19.54 20.68 4.58
CA HIS A 103 -19.71 21.83 3.69
C HIS A 103 -18.37 22.22 3.06
N GLU A 104 -18.42 22.77 1.86
CA GLU A 104 -17.32 23.53 1.26
C GLU A 104 -17.29 24.93 1.87
N LEU A 105 -16.16 25.31 2.45
CA LEU A 105 -16.03 26.58 3.17
C LEU A 105 -15.51 27.67 2.23
N THR A 106 -16.00 28.88 2.43
CA THR A 106 -15.41 30.09 1.82
C THR A 106 -14.22 30.57 2.65
N GLU A 107 -13.26 31.27 2.04
CA GLU A 107 -12.09 31.83 2.73
C GLU A 107 -12.47 32.64 3.99
N LYS A 108 -13.56 33.41 3.90
CA LYS A 108 -14.09 34.17 5.05
C LYS A 108 -14.56 33.25 6.18
N GLN A 109 -15.24 32.15 5.86
CA GLN A 109 -15.67 31.18 6.87
C GLN A 109 -14.49 30.45 7.50
N GLU A 110 -13.46 30.11 6.72
CA GLU A 110 -12.22 29.51 7.22
C GLU A 110 -11.51 30.43 8.21
N LEU A 111 -11.28 31.70 7.82
CA LEU A 111 -10.64 32.68 8.67
C LEU A 111 -11.43 32.91 9.97
N THR A 112 -12.76 33.04 9.86
CA THR A 112 -13.64 33.21 11.04
C THR A 112 -13.52 32.02 11.98
N ARG A 113 -13.56 30.78 11.46
CA ARG A 113 -13.44 29.56 12.26
C ARG A 113 -12.06 29.46 12.91
N GLN A 114 -10.99 29.81 12.20
CA GLN A 114 -9.63 29.82 12.74
C GLN A 114 -9.50 30.82 13.88
N GLN A 115 -9.99 32.06 13.71
CA GLN A 115 -9.95 33.10 14.73
C GLN A 115 -10.74 32.69 15.99
N MET A 116 -11.95 32.14 15.80
CA MET A 116 -12.76 31.63 16.91
C MET A 116 -12.06 30.49 17.65
N ALA A 117 -11.51 29.50 16.91
CA ALA A 117 -10.80 28.38 17.50
C ALA A 117 -9.55 28.83 18.28
N SER A 118 -8.74 29.73 17.71
CA SER A 118 -7.57 30.30 18.38
C SER A 118 -7.94 31.07 19.65
N SER A 119 -9.01 31.88 19.60
CA SER A 119 -9.49 32.62 20.77
C SER A 119 -9.95 31.67 21.90
N VAL A 120 -10.71 30.63 21.55
CA VAL A 120 -11.16 29.59 22.48
C VAL A 120 -9.98 28.83 23.09
N LEU A 121 -8.97 28.51 22.29
CA LEU A 121 -7.77 27.80 22.73
C LEU A 121 -6.99 28.64 23.74
N VAL A 122 -6.64 29.89 23.40
CA VAL A 122 -5.90 30.79 24.30
C VAL A 122 -6.67 31.04 25.60
N ARG A 123 -7.99 31.25 25.50
CA ARG A 123 -8.83 31.40 26.69
C ARG A 123 -8.72 30.18 27.61
N ASN A 124 -8.76 28.97 27.05
CA ASN A 124 -8.69 27.74 27.83
C ASN A 124 -7.32 27.49 28.47
N GLU A 125 -6.25 28.00 27.86
CA GLU A 125 -4.90 27.94 28.45
C GLU A 125 -4.77 28.88 29.66
N VAL A 126 -5.37 30.07 29.59
CA VAL A 126 -5.32 31.08 30.66
C VAL A 126 -6.28 30.72 31.80
N GLU A 127 -7.51 30.35 31.46
CA GLU A 127 -8.53 29.92 32.41
C GLU A 127 -9.26 28.70 31.84
N PRO A 128 -8.88 27.47 32.24
CA PRO A 128 -9.57 26.26 31.82
C PRO A 128 -11.05 26.35 32.17
N PHE A 129 -11.91 26.20 31.15
CA PHE A 129 -13.35 26.44 31.31
C PHE A 129 -14.22 25.29 30.77
N LEU A 130 -13.61 24.21 30.27
CA LEU A 130 -14.32 23.07 29.69
C LEU A 130 -15.25 22.38 30.69
N ASP A 131 -14.93 22.40 31.98
CA ASP A 131 -15.75 21.86 33.08
C ASP A 131 -17.04 22.66 33.32
N ARG A 132 -17.11 23.90 32.81
CA ARG A 132 -18.25 24.82 32.95
C ARG A 132 -19.10 24.91 31.68
N ILE A 133 -18.71 24.23 30.59
CA ILE A 133 -19.46 24.27 29.33
C ILE A 133 -20.68 23.36 29.40
N VAL A 134 -21.84 23.90 29.02
CA VAL A 134 -23.04 23.13 28.67
C VAL A 134 -23.30 23.32 27.19
N THR A 135 -23.40 22.23 26.43
CA THR A 135 -23.74 22.25 25.00
C THR A 135 -25.11 21.61 24.77
N CYS A 136 -25.79 22.03 23.71
CA CYS A 136 -27.03 21.44 23.24
C CYS A 136 -27.02 21.43 21.71
N ASP A 137 -27.56 20.36 21.12
CA ASP A 137 -27.75 20.22 19.68
C ASP A 137 -29.00 19.35 19.43
N GLU A 138 -29.60 19.49 18.26
CA GLU A 138 -30.78 18.73 17.87
C GLU A 138 -30.44 17.70 16.80
N LYS A 139 -30.90 16.47 17.00
CA LYS A 139 -30.69 15.38 16.05
C LYS A 139 -31.98 14.62 15.79
N TRP A 140 -32.34 14.50 14.51
CA TRP A 140 -33.44 13.66 14.07
C TRP A 140 -33.14 12.18 14.32
N ILE A 141 -34.06 11.50 15.00
CA ILE A 141 -34.04 10.04 15.19
C ILE A 141 -35.21 9.46 14.40
N PHE A 142 -34.91 8.87 13.25
CA PHE A 142 -35.91 8.20 12.43
C PHE A 142 -36.36 6.88 13.09
N CYS A 143 -37.67 6.60 13.08
CA CYS A 143 -38.23 5.36 13.62
C CYS A 143 -37.72 4.11 12.89
N ASP A 144 -37.49 4.20 11.57
CA ASP A 144 -36.95 3.10 10.75
C ASP A 144 -35.58 3.49 10.17
N ASN A 145 -34.50 3.15 10.88
CA ASN A 145 -33.12 3.43 10.47
C ASN A 145 -32.42 2.17 9.94
N ARG A 146 -32.96 1.57 8.86
CA ARG A 146 -32.40 0.35 8.26
C ARG A 146 -31.03 0.62 7.67
N LYS A 147 -30.03 -0.10 8.18
CA LYS A 147 -28.71 -0.20 7.56
C LYS A 147 -28.72 -1.33 6.55
N ARG A 148 -28.09 -1.12 5.39
CA ARG A 148 -27.80 -2.23 4.47
C ARG A 148 -26.85 -3.20 5.17
N SER A 149 -27.23 -4.47 5.26
CA SER A 149 -26.36 -5.55 5.73
C SER A 149 -25.69 -6.23 4.56
N GLY A 150 -24.47 -6.76 4.79
CA GLY A 150 -23.83 -7.66 3.84
C GLY A 150 -24.62 -8.97 3.74
N GLN A 151 -24.62 -9.58 2.55
CA GLN A 151 -25.22 -10.88 2.29
C GLN A 151 -24.11 -11.86 1.91
N TRP A 152 -24.09 -13.04 2.54
CA TRP A 152 -23.26 -14.16 2.11
C TRP A 152 -24.04 -14.95 1.08
N LEU A 153 -23.58 -14.93 -0.16
CA LEU A 153 -24.24 -15.56 -1.31
C LEU A 153 -23.19 -16.27 -2.16
N ASP A 154 -23.63 -17.26 -2.94
CA ASP A 154 -22.81 -17.90 -3.96
C ASP A 154 -22.41 -16.88 -5.04
N ALA A 155 -21.28 -17.12 -5.73
CA ALA A 155 -20.69 -16.17 -6.67
C ALA A 155 -21.65 -15.72 -7.79
N ASP A 156 -22.55 -16.62 -8.19
CA ASP A 156 -23.48 -16.42 -9.30
C ASP A 156 -24.87 -15.96 -8.82
N ALA A 157 -25.10 -15.94 -7.50
CA ALA A 157 -26.39 -15.62 -6.91
C ALA A 157 -26.62 -14.10 -6.89
N ARG A 158 -27.86 -13.70 -7.21
CA ARG A 158 -28.25 -12.29 -7.16
C ARG A 158 -28.50 -11.85 -5.71
N PRO A 159 -28.08 -10.65 -5.31
CA PRO A 159 -28.43 -10.08 -4.01
C PRO A 159 -29.94 -10.02 -3.81
N CYS A 160 -30.41 -10.35 -2.60
CA CYS A 160 -31.83 -10.18 -2.27
C CYS A 160 -32.20 -8.70 -2.34
N GLN A 161 -33.23 -8.38 -3.12
CA GLN A 161 -33.71 -7.02 -3.28
C GLN A 161 -34.47 -6.58 -2.01
N VAL A 162 -34.01 -5.50 -1.40
CA VAL A 162 -34.71 -4.85 -0.27
C VAL A 162 -35.22 -3.51 -0.77
N ALA A 163 -36.54 -3.31 -0.76
CA ALA A 163 -37.14 -2.03 -1.11
C ALA A 163 -36.62 -0.94 -0.16
N LYS A 164 -36.26 0.23 -0.71
CA LYS A 164 -36.04 1.41 0.14
C LYS A 164 -37.35 1.72 0.87
N PRO A 165 -37.31 2.02 2.17
CA PRO A 165 -38.51 2.52 2.84
C PRO A 165 -39.01 3.77 2.12
N ASN A 166 -40.33 3.90 1.99
CA ASN A 166 -40.94 5.14 1.55
C ASN A 166 -40.71 6.17 2.67
N ILE A 167 -40.10 7.30 2.32
CA ILE A 167 -39.95 8.48 3.19
C ILE A 167 -41.12 9.41 2.91
#